data_AF-A0A3G6TBY6-F1
#
_entry.id   AF-A0A3G6TBY6-F1
#
_cell.length_a   1.000
_cell.length_b   1.000
_cell.length_c   1.000
_cell.angle_alpha   90.00
_cell.angle_beta   90.00
_cell.angle_gamma   90.00
#
_symmetry.space_group_name_H-M   'P 1'
#
loop_
_entity.id
_entity.type
_entity.pdbx_description
1 polymer ?
#
loop_
_entity_poly.entity_id
_entity_poly.type
_entity_poly.pdbx_seq_one_letter_code
_entity_poly.pdbx_strand_id
1 'polypeptide(L)'
;MKNDHERWILYPVAKGKEIIGIEVGILKNQETELEFWRMDSQDAYYKDIINLFRLAYNKKMLTEQAMGRGGNCGHTGEEPCDTGEVVITVPKPGGPKGAPNLYLPGANPGGGDPGVIGGGCGVYGNCDGGSNPDNPETSQNPCDKTKSLVNDAKTKPAIDALKAKSTQGGENGYKIKADGTPSNEIPGGDHSVNFGDKTGYAGGYHNHTPTGIPMLSPPDVDQLLGFARAQGNYGDPTKAFVGMVAPNGMHYVAWFNGSYNDALKTFSQTDLDAYVKIYKDTESDLTDESQNGMTYMNGDGSINNLGVEKLFFETLKNMGLAGKVNLQRIESSDSVKDFVKNISLDNKNQPTSTNCP
;
A
#
# COMPACT_ATOMS: atom_id res chain seq x y z
N MET A 1 31.17 11.56 -13.67
CA MET A 1 31.94 10.30 -13.59
C MET A 1 32.91 10.28 -14.77
N LYS A 2 34.21 9.98 -14.57
CA LYS A 2 35.20 9.87 -15.66
C LYS A 2 35.37 8.39 -16.04
N ASN A 3 34.64 7.94 -17.06
CA ASN A 3 35.22 7.03 -18.04
C ASN A 3 35.77 7.97 -19.12
N ASP A 4 37.06 7.85 -19.46
CA ASP A 4 37.93 8.98 -19.77
C ASP A 4 37.58 9.92 -20.95
N HIS A 5 36.45 9.78 -21.64
CA HIS A 5 35.99 10.75 -22.63
C HIS A 5 34.49 11.10 -22.60
N GLU A 6 33.70 10.55 -21.66
CA GLU A 6 32.25 10.78 -21.64
C GLU A 6 31.75 11.31 -20.30
N ARG A 7 31.07 12.47 -20.32
CA ARG A 7 30.32 12.98 -19.17
C ARG A 7 28.82 12.86 -19.43
N TRP A 8 28.11 12.43 -18.41
CA TRP A 8 26.68 12.18 -18.46
C TRP A 8 25.96 13.19 -17.56
N ILE A 9 24.93 13.81 -18.10
CA ILE A 9 24.00 14.67 -17.36
C ILE A 9 22.61 14.06 -17.53
N LEU A 10 21.89 13.87 -16.43
CA LEU A 10 20.56 13.28 -16.43
C LEU A 10 19.54 14.36 -16.10
N TYR A 11 18.51 14.50 -16.92
CA TYR A 11 17.43 15.46 -16.75
C TYR A 11 16.11 14.71 -16.57
N PRO A 12 15.35 14.96 -15.50
CA PRO A 12 14.02 14.39 -15.38
C PRO A 12 13.07 15.08 -16.37
N VAL A 13 12.21 14.30 -17.01
CA VAL A 13 11.12 14.85 -17.84
C VAL A 13 9.87 14.93 -17.00
N ALA A 14 9.41 16.15 -16.72
CA ALA A 14 8.17 16.39 -16.02
C ALA A 14 7.01 16.61 -17.00
N LYS A 15 5.83 16.07 -16.68
CA LYS A 15 4.56 16.42 -17.32
C LYS A 15 3.53 16.69 -16.24
N GLY A 16 3.19 17.95 -16.05
CA GLY A 16 2.37 18.38 -14.90
C GLY A 16 3.10 18.12 -13.59
N LYS A 17 2.47 17.37 -12.68
CA LYS A 17 3.01 17.05 -11.35
C LYS A 17 3.77 15.72 -11.28
N GLU A 18 4.14 15.14 -12.42
CA GLU A 18 4.76 13.81 -12.48
C GLU A 18 6.04 13.80 -13.31
N ILE A 19 7.03 13.02 -12.85
CA ILE A 19 8.23 12.69 -13.64
C ILE A 19 7.96 11.44 -14.48
N ILE A 20 7.92 11.61 -15.79
CA ILE A 20 7.51 10.60 -16.78
C ILE A 20 8.70 9.97 -17.52
N GLY A 21 9.91 10.50 -17.38
CA GLY A 21 11.07 10.02 -18.12
C GLY A 21 12.40 10.62 -17.65
N ILE A 22 13.48 10.19 -18.30
CA ILE A 22 14.83 10.73 -18.13
C ILE A 22 15.41 11.00 -19.51
N GLU A 23 15.79 12.25 -19.77
CA GLU A 23 16.69 12.60 -20.88
C GLU A 23 18.13 12.59 -20.39
N VAL A 24 19.04 12.17 -21.26
CA VAL A 24 20.46 12.02 -21.00
C VAL A 24 21.20 12.93 -21.96
N GLY A 25 21.95 13.89 -21.41
CA GLY A 25 22.98 14.63 -22.14
C GLY A 25 24.32 13.91 -22.03
N ILE A 26 24.91 13.51 -23.15
CA ILE A 26 26.22 12.86 -23.20
C ILE A 26 27.20 13.82 -23.88
N LEU A 27 28.21 14.28 -23.14
CA LEU A 27 29.34 15.02 -23.68
C LEU A 27 30.41 14.05 -24.14
N LYS A 28 30.70 14.03 -25.44
CA LYS A 28 31.72 13.20 -26.09
C LYS A 28 32.86 14.06 -26.62
N ASN A 29 33.91 13.40 -27.13
CA ASN A 29 35.03 14.03 -27.83
C ASN A 29 35.63 15.22 -27.07
N GLN A 30 36.10 14.97 -25.84
CA GLN A 30 36.67 16.01 -24.97
C GLN A 30 35.70 17.20 -24.73
N GLU A 31 34.41 16.91 -24.58
CA GLU A 31 33.35 17.90 -24.29
C GLU A 31 33.06 18.86 -25.45
N THR A 32 33.44 18.50 -26.67
CA THR A 32 33.16 19.28 -27.89
C THR A 32 31.89 18.86 -28.62
N GLU A 33 31.34 17.69 -28.29
CA GLU A 33 30.09 17.17 -28.84
C GLU A 33 29.09 16.86 -27.73
N LEU A 34 27.83 17.27 -27.91
CA LEU A 34 26.72 17.01 -26.99
C LEU A 34 25.62 16.26 -27.72
N GLU A 35 25.27 15.08 -27.21
CA GLU A 35 24.12 14.31 -27.68
C GLU A 35 23.03 14.25 -26.61
N PHE A 36 21.77 14.32 -27.02
CA PHE A 36 20.62 14.11 -26.15
C PHE A 36 19.89 12.82 -26.51
N TRP A 37 19.59 12.02 -25.50
CA TRP A 37 18.90 10.75 -25.67
C TRP A 37 17.86 10.54 -24.60
N ARG A 38 16.75 9.89 -24.97
CA ARG A 38 15.83 9.36 -23.98
C ARG A 38 16.31 7.98 -23.53
N MET A 39 16.40 7.81 -22.22
CA MET A 39 16.75 6.52 -21.63
C MET A 39 15.59 5.54 -21.75
N ASP A 40 15.85 4.31 -22.16
CA ASP A 40 14.84 3.25 -22.22
C ASP A 40 14.30 2.93 -20.83
N SER A 41 12.97 2.99 -20.71
CA SER A 41 12.23 2.69 -19.49
C SER A 41 12.45 1.27 -18.95
N GLN A 42 12.88 0.33 -19.80
CA GLN A 42 13.15 -1.04 -19.42
C GLN A 42 14.53 -1.24 -18.78
N ASP A 43 15.45 -0.29 -18.99
CA ASP A 43 16.82 -0.36 -18.47
C ASP A 43 16.83 -0.40 -16.92
N ALA A 44 17.66 -1.27 -16.34
CA ALA A 44 17.77 -1.39 -14.89
C ALA A 44 18.29 -0.08 -14.25
N TYR A 45 19.19 0.63 -14.93
CA TYR A 45 19.69 1.93 -14.51
C TYR A 45 18.60 3.00 -14.58
N TYR A 46 17.72 2.97 -15.58
CA TYR A 46 16.55 3.86 -15.63
C TYR A 46 15.68 3.66 -14.39
N LYS A 47 15.35 2.41 -14.05
CA LYS A 47 14.51 2.05 -12.89
C LYS A 47 15.14 2.51 -11.56
N ASP A 48 16.46 2.41 -11.43
CA ASP A 48 17.20 2.88 -10.25
C ASP A 48 17.13 4.43 -10.13
N ILE A 49 17.32 5.17 -11.23
CA ILE A 49 17.46 6.63 -11.20
C ILE A 49 16.12 7.38 -11.24
N ILE A 50 15.11 6.89 -11.98
CA ILE A 50 13.81 7.58 -12.13
C ILE A 50 13.12 7.75 -10.77
N ASN A 51 13.31 6.78 -9.87
CA ASN A 51 12.73 6.82 -8.53
C ASN A 51 13.41 7.88 -7.65
N LEU A 52 14.72 8.12 -7.83
CA LEU A 52 15.42 9.21 -7.15
C LEU A 52 14.92 10.58 -7.63
N PHE A 53 14.74 10.75 -8.95
CA PHE A 53 14.15 11.97 -9.50
C PHE A 53 12.73 12.21 -8.99
N ARG A 54 11.89 11.17 -8.96
CA ARG A 54 10.53 11.25 -8.44
C ARG A 54 10.50 11.58 -6.96
N LEU A 55 11.33 10.92 -6.16
CA LEU A 55 11.41 11.19 -4.72
C LEU A 55 11.82 12.63 -4.47
N ALA A 56 12.83 13.12 -5.19
CA ALA A 56 13.32 14.48 -5.03
C ALA A 56 12.30 15.53 -5.52
N TYR A 57 11.66 15.29 -6.67
CA TYR A 57 10.60 16.15 -7.22
C TYR A 57 9.38 16.19 -6.30
N ASN A 58 8.92 15.05 -5.81
CA ASN A 58 7.78 14.96 -4.89
C ASN A 58 8.08 15.64 -3.55
N LYS A 59 9.26 15.38 -2.98
CA LYS A 59 9.69 16.06 -1.75
C LYS A 59 9.68 17.58 -1.93
N LYS A 60 10.15 18.07 -3.08
CA LYS A 60 10.19 19.50 -3.38
C LYS A 60 8.79 20.09 -3.58
N MET A 61 7.93 19.45 -4.36
CA MET A 61 6.52 19.86 -4.54
C MET A 61 5.77 19.94 -3.22
N LEU A 62 5.98 18.97 -2.32
CA LEU A 62 5.39 18.97 -0.98
C LEU A 62 5.94 20.11 -0.11
N THR A 63 7.25 20.40 -0.23
CA THR A 63 7.87 21.50 0.54
C THR A 63 7.40 22.87 0.03
N GLU A 64 7.19 23.03 -1.28
CA GLU A 64 6.67 24.27 -1.88
C GLU A 64 5.18 24.49 -1.58
N GLN A 65 4.38 23.42 -1.58
CA GLN A 65 2.98 23.48 -1.12
C GLN A 65 2.88 23.82 0.38
N ALA A 66 3.82 23.33 1.21
CA ALA A 66 3.86 23.65 2.63
C ALA A 66 4.37 25.08 2.92
N MET A 67 5.15 25.69 2.01
CA MET A 67 5.75 27.01 2.23
C MET A 67 4.88 28.21 1.82
N GLY A 68 3.62 28.01 1.42
CA GLY A 68 2.65 29.12 1.29
C GLY A 68 3.05 30.25 0.34
N ARG A 69 3.95 30.01 -0.62
CA ARG A 69 4.22 30.97 -1.70
C ARG A 69 3.14 30.79 -2.76
N GLY A 70 2.04 31.50 -2.59
CA GLY A 70 0.89 31.53 -3.48
C GLY A 70 1.21 32.05 -4.88
N GLY A 71 1.92 31.27 -5.67
CA GLY A 71 2.07 31.44 -7.11
C GLY A 71 1.51 30.21 -7.82
N ASN A 72 0.45 30.41 -8.61
CA ASN A 72 0.05 29.48 -9.65
C ASN A 72 1.20 29.40 -10.66
N CYS A 73 2.05 28.38 -10.55
CA CYS A 73 3.05 28.09 -11.55
C CYS A 73 2.84 26.63 -12.01
N GLY A 74 3.11 26.35 -13.29
CA GLY A 74 2.90 25.03 -13.87
C GLY A 74 1.52 24.78 -14.51
N HIS A 75 0.68 25.80 -14.68
CA HIS A 75 -0.47 25.72 -15.60
C HIS A 75 -0.08 26.10 -17.03
N THR A 76 -0.90 25.64 -17.99
CA THR A 76 -0.69 25.89 -19.42
C THR A 76 -0.81 27.39 -19.69
N GLY A 77 0.30 28.05 -20.04
CA GLY A 77 0.35 29.49 -20.29
C GLY A 77 0.95 30.35 -19.18
N GLU A 78 1.41 29.75 -18.07
CA GLU A 78 2.08 30.45 -16.96
C GLU A 78 3.59 30.16 -16.91
N GLU A 79 4.34 30.99 -16.17
CA GLU A 79 5.78 30.81 -16.00
C GLU A 79 6.11 29.46 -15.31
N PRO A 80 7.15 28.73 -15.78
CA PRO A 80 7.61 27.52 -15.12
C PRO A 80 8.00 27.81 -13.67
N CYS A 81 7.60 26.96 -12.73
CA CYS A 81 8.09 27.06 -11.35
C CYS A 81 9.62 26.93 -11.35
N ASP A 82 10.32 27.85 -10.68
CA ASP A 82 11.75 27.68 -10.41
C ASP A 82 11.94 26.52 -9.43
N THR A 83 12.29 25.36 -9.98
CA THR A 83 12.47 24.13 -9.22
C THR A 83 13.81 24.08 -8.49
N GLY A 84 14.59 25.17 -8.43
CA GLY A 84 15.94 25.23 -7.84
C GLY A 84 16.87 24.08 -8.24
N GLU A 85 18.01 23.93 -7.56
CA GLU A 85 18.91 22.81 -7.79
C GLU A 85 18.47 21.58 -6.98
N VAL A 86 18.29 20.44 -7.65
CA VAL A 86 18.03 19.14 -7.03
C VAL A 86 19.30 18.29 -7.16
N VAL A 87 20.04 18.14 -6.06
CA VAL A 87 21.26 17.31 -6.03
C VAL A 87 20.87 15.87 -5.74
N ILE A 88 21.01 15.00 -6.75
CA ILE A 88 20.83 13.55 -6.60
C ILE A 88 22.20 12.89 -6.52
N THR A 89 22.53 12.36 -5.35
CA THR A 89 23.75 11.56 -5.18
C THR A 89 23.52 10.17 -5.75
N VAL A 90 24.08 9.89 -6.93
CA VAL A 90 23.92 8.60 -7.61
C VAL A 90 24.68 7.49 -6.85
N PRO A 91 24.03 6.38 -6.46
CA PRO A 91 24.59 5.41 -5.51
C PRO A 91 25.69 4.48 -6.07
N LYS A 92 25.96 4.46 -7.38
CA LYS A 92 26.99 3.59 -7.99
C LYS A 92 28.02 4.41 -8.77
N PRO A 93 29.33 4.32 -8.45
CA PRO A 93 30.37 4.88 -9.29
C PRO A 93 30.51 4.04 -10.57
N GLY A 94 30.20 4.60 -11.73
CA GLY A 94 30.45 3.95 -13.02
C GLY A 94 29.47 4.22 -14.18
N GLY A 95 28.39 4.98 -13.97
CA GLY A 95 27.37 5.23 -14.99
C GLY A 95 26.65 3.92 -15.41
N PRO A 96 25.75 3.96 -16.40
CA PRO A 96 25.28 2.74 -17.04
C PRO A 96 26.50 2.00 -17.63
N LYS A 97 26.77 0.79 -17.16
CA LYS A 97 27.82 -0.07 -17.73
C LYS A 97 27.27 -0.76 -18.96
N GLY A 98 27.81 -0.41 -20.13
CA GLY A 98 27.27 -0.82 -21.42
C GLY A 98 26.35 0.25 -21.99
N ALA A 99 26.25 0.34 -23.31
CA ALA A 99 25.36 1.28 -23.99
C ALA A 99 23.94 1.05 -23.43
N PRO A 100 23.38 1.97 -22.62
CA PRO A 100 21.97 1.86 -22.28
C PRO A 100 21.20 1.86 -23.60
N ASN A 101 20.10 1.13 -23.68
CA ASN A 101 19.26 1.22 -24.87
C ASN A 101 18.75 2.66 -24.95
N LEU A 102 19.33 3.45 -25.85
CA LEU A 102 19.00 4.85 -26.03
C LEU A 102 18.06 4.95 -27.23
N TYR A 103 16.90 5.57 -27.03
CA TYR A 103 15.89 5.72 -28.06
C TYR A 103 15.99 7.09 -28.74
N LEU A 104 16.02 7.12 -30.08
CA LEU A 104 15.90 8.34 -30.89
C LEU A 104 14.42 8.61 -31.20
N PRO A 105 13.80 9.67 -30.64
CA PRO A 105 12.48 10.07 -31.07
C PRO A 105 12.52 10.57 -32.53
N GLY A 106 11.89 9.82 -33.44
CA GLY A 106 11.63 10.26 -34.83
C GLY A 106 12.45 9.60 -35.95
N ALA A 107 13.29 8.60 -35.65
CA ALA A 107 14.18 8.01 -36.66
C ALA A 107 13.58 6.86 -37.50
N ASN A 108 12.34 6.42 -37.28
CA ASN A 108 11.76 5.29 -38.02
C ASN A 108 10.25 5.48 -38.32
N PRO A 109 9.84 5.65 -39.60
CA PRO A 109 8.42 5.79 -39.98
C PRO A 109 7.61 4.48 -40.00
N GLY A 110 8.16 3.35 -39.53
CA GLY A 110 7.51 2.04 -39.66
C GLY A 110 7.77 1.06 -38.52
N GLY A 111 8.33 1.50 -37.39
CA GLY A 111 8.55 0.66 -36.23
C GLY A 111 7.40 0.83 -35.24
N GLY A 112 6.58 -0.22 -35.07
CA GLY A 112 5.60 -0.27 -33.99
C GLY A 112 6.28 0.02 -32.65
N ASP A 113 5.63 0.89 -31.88
CA ASP A 113 6.00 1.24 -30.50
C ASP A 113 6.22 -0.04 -29.68
N PRO A 114 7.45 -0.36 -29.22
CA PRO A 114 7.70 -1.56 -28.43
C PRO A 114 7.24 -1.40 -26.96
N GLY A 115 6.66 -0.25 -26.59
CA GLY A 115 6.27 0.06 -25.22
C GLY A 115 4.83 -0.26 -24.83
N VAL A 116 3.97 -0.64 -25.78
CA VAL A 116 2.58 -0.99 -25.48
C VAL A 116 2.45 -2.51 -25.43
N ILE A 117 2.73 -3.09 -24.26
CA ILE A 117 2.34 -4.48 -23.98
C ILE A 117 0.80 -4.52 -23.90
N GLY A 118 0.19 -5.01 -24.97
CA GLY A 118 -1.08 -5.73 -24.92
C GLY A 118 -2.35 -4.88 -24.73
N GLY A 119 -2.85 -4.33 -25.83
CA GLY A 119 -4.21 -3.83 -25.92
C GLY A 119 -4.50 -3.44 -27.37
N GLY A 120 -4.86 -4.42 -28.19
CA GLY A 120 -5.33 -4.19 -29.55
C GLY A 120 -6.68 -3.47 -29.56
N CYS A 121 -6.66 -2.19 -29.24
CA CYS A 121 -7.71 -1.22 -29.52
C CYS A 121 -6.99 0.07 -29.92
N GLY A 122 -6.78 0.23 -31.22
CA GLY A 122 -6.37 1.51 -31.77
C GLY A 122 -7.37 2.60 -31.40
N VAL A 123 -6.89 3.84 -31.42
CA VAL A 123 -7.40 5.06 -30.77
C VAL A 123 -8.91 5.39 -30.95
N TYR A 124 -9.70 4.65 -31.73
CA TYR A 124 -11.16 4.83 -31.87
C TYR A 124 -11.94 3.53 -32.18
N GLY A 125 -11.87 2.48 -31.34
CA GLY A 125 -12.65 1.26 -31.56
C GLY A 125 -13.18 0.60 -30.28
N ASN A 126 -14.49 0.37 -30.24
CA ASN A 126 -15.21 -0.38 -29.20
C ASN A 126 -15.07 -1.90 -29.48
N CYS A 127 -14.54 -2.72 -28.57
CA CYS A 127 -14.50 -4.20 -28.75
C CYS A 127 -14.57 -4.98 -27.41
N ASP A 128 -15.58 -5.86 -27.36
CA ASP A 128 -15.90 -6.85 -26.34
C ASP A 128 -15.03 -8.14 -26.42
N GLY A 129 -14.79 -8.76 -25.26
CA GLY A 129 -14.76 -10.23 -25.04
C GLY A 129 -13.54 -11.08 -25.46
N GLY A 130 -12.88 -11.73 -24.49
CA GLY A 130 -12.01 -12.89 -24.76
C GLY A 130 -11.13 -13.36 -23.59
N SER A 131 -11.60 -14.35 -22.83
CA SER A 131 -10.93 -14.99 -21.68
C SER A 131 -9.86 -16.02 -22.12
N ASN A 132 -8.72 -16.08 -21.42
CA ASN A 132 -7.65 -17.08 -21.62
C ASN A 132 -7.61 -18.07 -20.43
N PRO A 133 -7.52 -19.41 -20.60
CA PRO A 133 -7.86 -20.37 -19.53
C PRO A 133 -6.72 -20.84 -18.60
N ASP A 134 -5.45 -20.49 -18.85
CA ASP A 134 -4.29 -21.11 -18.15
C ASP A 134 -3.54 -20.18 -17.17
N ASN A 135 -4.18 -19.11 -16.73
CA ASN A 135 -3.74 -18.38 -15.53
C ASN A 135 -4.92 -18.45 -14.56
N PRO A 136 -4.79 -19.01 -13.34
CA PRO A 136 -5.84 -18.83 -12.36
C PRO A 136 -5.99 -17.32 -12.19
N GLU A 137 -7.09 -16.77 -12.71
CA GLU A 137 -7.47 -15.39 -12.43
C GLU A 137 -7.42 -15.25 -10.92
N THR A 138 -6.44 -14.50 -10.43
CA THR A 138 -6.36 -14.17 -9.01
C THR A 138 -7.68 -13.51 -8.69
N SER A 139 -8.52 -14.19 -7.91
CA SER A 139 -9.87 -13.71 -7.66
C SER A 139 -9.79 -12.26 -7.18
N GLN A 140 -10.39 -11.38 -7.96
CA GLN A 140 -10.40 -9.96 -7.71
C GLN A 140 -11.31 -9.62 -6.52
N ASN A 141 -12.19 -10.55 -6.11
CA ASN A 141 -13.11 -10.32 -5.01
C ASN A 141 -12.39 -10.49 -3.65
N PRO A 142 -12.41 -9.48 -2.76
CA PRO A 142 -11.85 -9.57 -1.41
C PRO A 142 -12.24 -10.83 -0.63
N CYS A 143 -13.45 -11.35 -0.85
CA CYS A 143 -13.92 -12.58 -0.22
C CYS A 143 -13.01 -13.79 -0.51
N ASP A 144 -12.70 -14.00 -1.78
CA ASP A 144 -11.88 -15.14 -2.19
C ASP A 144 -10.44 -14.95 -1.75
N LYS A 145 -9.93 -13.71 -1.76
CA LYS A 145 -8.60 -13.39 -1.22
C LYS A 145 -8.47 -13.85 0.23
N THR A 146 -9.43 -13.50 1.10
CA THR A 146 -9.39 -13.95 2.49
C THR A 146 -9.61 -15.44 2.63
N LYS A 147 -10.57 -16.04 1.90
CA LYS A 147 -10.79 -17.50 1.92
C LYS A 147 -9.51 -18.24 1.53
N SER A 148 -8.84 -17.82 0.46
CA SER A 148 -7.57 -18.38 0.02
C SER A 148 -6.48 -18.17 1.08
N LEU A 149 -6.38 -16.98 1.66
CA LEU A 149 -5.36 -16.66 2.67
C LEU A 149 -5.49 -17.50 3.94
N VAL A 150 -6.69 -17.62 4.51
CA VAL A 150 -6.89 -18.31 5.81
C VAL A 150 -6.92 -19.84 5.67
N ASN A 151 -7.23 -20.34 4.48
CA ASN A 151 -7.20 -21.78 4.17
C ASN A 151 -5.92 -22.21 3.43
N ASP A 152 -5.02 -21.29 3.10
CA ASP A 152 -3.76 -21.61 2.43
C ASP A 152 -2.91 -22.51 3.32
N ALA A 153 -2.40 -23.59 2.75
CA ALA A 153 -1.67 -24.61 3.51
C ALA A 153 -0.37 -24.08 4.14
N LYS A 154 0.22 -23.01 3.60
CA LYS A 154 1.43 -22.38 4.16
C LYS A 154 1.10 -21.33 5.23
N THR A 155 0.05 -20.53 5.00
CA THR A 155 -0.34 -19.43 5.88
C THR A 155 -1.11 -19.91 7.10
N LYS A 156 -1.99 -20.91 6.94
CA LYS A 156 -2.86 -21.41 8.01
C LYS A 156 -2.10 -21.82 9.27
N PRO A 157 -0.99 -22.58 9.21
CA PRO A 157 -0.21 -22.91 10.41
C PRO A 157 0.30 -21.69 11.18
N ALA A 158 0.65 -20.60 10.48
CA ALA A 158 1.08 -19.36 11.13
C ALA A 158 -0.10 -18.65 11.83
N ILE A 159 -1.28 -18.60 11.19
CA ILE A 159 -2.50 -18.06 11.82
C ILE A 159 -2.92 -18.90 13.03
N ASP A 160 -2.88 -20.23 12.92
CA ASP A 160 -3.23 -21.13 14.02
C ASP A 160 -2.25 -20.99 15.20
N ALA A 161 -0.96 -20.77 14.92
CA ALA A 161 0.04 -20.45 15.95
C ALA A 161 -0.28 -19.13 16.67
N LEU A 162 -0.71 -18.09 15.94
CA LEU A 162 -1.16 -16.83 16.53
C LEU A 162 -2.43 -17.01 17.37
N LYS A 163 -3.39 -17.83 16.93
CA LYS A 163 -4.60 -18.16 17.72
C LYS A 163 -4.21 -18.78 19.06
N ALA A 164 -3.28 -19.75 19.06
CA ALA A 164 -2.78 -20.35 20.29
C ALA A 164 -2.05 -19.34 21.20
N LYS A 165 -1.26 -18.44 20.62
CA LYS A 165 -0.51 -17.41 21.35
C LYS A 165 -1.36 -16.29 21.93
N SER A 166 -2.48 -15.98 21.28
CA SER A 166 -3.40 -14.93 21.76
C SER A 166 -3.77 -15.09 23.24
N THR A 167 -3.85 -16.34 23.71
CA THR A 167 -4.20 -16.68 25.10
C THR A 167 -3.06 -16.49 26.13
N GLN A 168 -1.82 -16.26 25.69
CA GLN A 168 -0.62 -16.28 26.53
C GLN A 168 -0.11 -14.89 26.93
N GLY A 169 -0.64 -13.83 26.31
CA GLY A 169 -0.13 -12.46 26.46
C GLY A 169 1.03 -12.15 25.51
N GLY A 170 1.30 -10.85 25.32
CA GLY A 170 2.17 -10.35 24.26
C GLY A 170 1.60 -10.58 22.86
N GLU A 171 1.98 -9.71 21.93
CA GLU A 171 1.64 -9.88 20.53
C GLU A 171 2.81 -10.45 19.75
N ASN A 172 2.52 -11.37 18.84
CA ASN A 172 3.45 -11.93 17.87
C ASN A 172 2.84 -11.75 16.49
N GLY A 173 3.67 -11.74 15.45
CA GLY A 173 3.17 -11.63 14.09
C GLY A 173 4.00 -12.35 13.05
N TYR A 174 3.42 -12.46 11.87
CA TYR A 174 4.05 -12.99 10.67
C TYR A 174 3.78 -12.03 9.52
N LYS A 175 4.80 -11.77 8.70
CA LYS A 175 4.58 -11.17 7.38
C LYS A 175 4.29 -12.27 6.39
N ILE A 176 3.35 -12.04 5.48
CA ILE A 176 2.91 -13.02 4.49
C ILE A 176 3.23 -12.50 3.09
N LYS A 177 3.93 -13.30 2.29
CA LYS A 177 4.23 -12.99 0.88
C LYS A 177 2.99 -13.19 0.02
N ALA A 178 3.04 -12.69 -1.22
CA ALA A 178 1.95 -12.86 -2.19
C ALA A 178 1.64 -14.34 -2.51
N ASP A 179 2.60 -15.25 -2.31
CA ASP A 179 2.45 -16.71 -2.53
C ASP A 179 2.03 -17.49 -1.27
N GLY A 180 1.58 -16.78 -0.22
CA GLY A 180 1.18 -17.34 1.06
C GLY A 180 2.34 -17.72 1.99
N THR A 181 3.60 -17.58 1.56
CA THR A 181 4.74 -17.98 2.40
C THR A 181 4.90 -17.01 3.59
N PRO A 182 4.83 -17.49 4.85
CA PRO A 182 5.06 -16.64 6.02
C PRO A 182 6.55 -16.35 6.22
N SER A 183 6.86 -15.23 6.88
CA SER A 183 8.18 -14.99 7.46
C SER A 183 8.42 -15.91 8.67
N ASN A 184 9.60 -15.79 9.28
CA ASN A 184 9.74 -16.22 10.67
C ASN A 184 8.79 -15.41 11.56
N GLU A 185 8.47 -15.98 12.72
CA GLU A 185 7.68 -15.28 13.73
C GLU A 185 8.42 -14.04 14.21
N ILE A 186 7.66 -12.96 14.40
CA ILE A 186 8.13 -11.66 14.86
C ILE A 186 7.57 -11.47 16.27
N PRO A 187 8.41 -11.47 17.32
CA PRO A 187 7.96 -11.11 18.65
C PRO A 187 7.65 -9.62 18.71
N GLY A 188 6.51 -9.26 19.29
CA GLY A 188 6.08 -7.91 19.57
C GLY A 188 6.17 -7.55 21.05
N GLY A 189 5.46 -6.49 21.43
CA GLY A 189 5.30 -6.05 22.81
C GLY A 189 3.93 -6.46 23.38
N ASP A 190 3.49 -5.75 24.42
CA ASP A 190 2.24 -6.09 25.13
C ASP A 190 1.00 -5.99 24.23
N HIS A 191 0.92 -4.96 23.38
CA HIS A 191 -0.23 -4.67 22.51
C HIS A 191 0.23 -4.08 21.15
N SER A 192 1.36 -4.55 20.62
CA SER A 192 1.81 -4.15 19.29
C SER A 192 2.82 -5.11 18.69
N VAL A 193 2.80 -5.24 17.36
CA VAL A 193 3.86 -5.88 16.59
C VAL A 193 4.45 -4.91 15.57
N ASN A 194 5.79 -4.83 15.52
CA ASN A 194 6.47 -4.12 14.46
C ASN A 194 6.91 -5.09 13.35
N PHE A 195 6.20 -5.07 12.22
CA PHE A 195 6.53 -5.92 11.07
C PHE A 195 7.87 -5.57 10.39
N GLY A 196 8.50 -4.43 10.73
CA GLY A 196 9.77 -3.99 10.16
C GLY A 196 9.65 -3.65 8.67
N ASP A 197 10.67 -4.03 7.89
CA ASP A 197 10.66 -3.89 6.43
C ASP A 197 9.59 -4.79 5.78
N LYS A 198 8.74 -4.18 4.97
CA LYS A 198 7.57 -4.79 4.34
C LYS A 198 7.80 -5.13 2.86
N THR A 199 8.97 -4.78 2.32
CA THR A 199 9.35 -5.06 0.94
C THR A 199 9.22 -6.56 0.62
N GLY A 200 8.51 -6.89 -0.45
CA GLY A 200 8.31 -8.27 -0.90
C GLY A 200 7.21 -9.04 -0.15
N TYR A 201 6.50 -8.40 0.79
CA TYR A 201 5.36 -9.00 1.50
C TYR A 201 4.04 -8.36 1.06
N ALA A 202 2.99 -9.17 1.00
CA ALA A 202 1.63 -8.70 0.70
C ALA A 202 0.95 -8.19 1.97
N GLY A 203 1.20 -8.76 3.14
CA GLY A 203 0.54 -8.32 4.36
C GLY A 203 1.16 -8.86 5.64
N GLY A 204 0.47 -8.62 6.74
CA GLY A 204 0.83 -9.09 8.06
C GLY A 204 -0.34 -9.75 8.78
N TYR A 205 -0.03 -10.64 9.71
CA TYR A 205 -0.97 -11.17 10.69
C TYR A 205 -0.35 -11.06 12.07
N HIS A 206 -1.13 -10.70 13.09
CA HIS A 206 -0.70 -10.76 14.48
C HIS A 206 -1.81 -11.26 15.40
N ASN A 207 -1.46 -11.66 16.61
CA ASN A 207 -2.45 -11.91 17.65
C ASN A 207 -2.66 -10.66 18.49
N HIS A 208 -3.88 -10.46 18.97
CA HIS A 208 -4.17 -9.60 20.10
C HIS A 208 -4.08 -10.44 21.39
N THR A 209 -3.97 -9.78 22.53
CA THR A 209 -3.81 -10.39 23.85
C THR A 209 -5.14 -10.56 24.60
N PRO A 210 -5.17 -11.24 25.77
CA PRO A 210 -6.39 -11.37 26.58
C PRO A 210 -6.89 -10.05 27.15
N THR A 211 -6.01 -9.06 27.26
CA THR A 211 -6.34 -7.68 27.62
C THR A 211 -6.29 -6.79 26.37
N GLY A 212 -6.97 -5.64 26.44
CA GLY A 212 -7.03 -4.68 25.34
C GLY A 212 -8.28 -4.85 24.47
N ILE A 213 -8.32 -4.09 23.37
CA ILE A 213 -9.48 -4.06 22.49
C ILE A 213 -9.24 -5.09 21.37
N PRO A 214 -10.16 -6.06 21.15
CA PRO A 214 -10.00 -7.11 20.15
C PRO A 214 -10.35 -6.59 18.75
N MET A 215 -9.66 -5.54 18.29
CA MET A 215 -9.82 -4.94 16.97
C MET A 215 -8.56 -4.22 16.51
N LEU A 216 -8.29 -4.22 15.21
CA LEU A 216 -7.18 -3.48 14.61
C LEU A 216 -7.20 -2.01 15.06
N SER A 217 -6.10 -1.57 15.65
CA SER A 217 -5.89 -0.25 16.24
C SER A 217 -5.35 0.75 15.20
N PRO A 218 -5.26 2.06 15.52
CA PRO A 218 -4.65 3.03 14.61
C PRO A 218 -3.21 2.69 14.17
N PRO A 219 -2.32 2.21 15.07
CA PRO A 219 -1.02 1.65 14.66
C PRO A 219 -1.14 0.51 13.63
N ASP A 220 -2.10 -0.40 13.79
CA ASP A 220 -2.30 -1.50 12.84
C ASP A 220 -2.75 -1.01 11.46
N VAL A 221 -3.60 0.03 11.44
CA VAL A 221 -4.01 0.71 10.20
C VAL A 221 -2.80 1.38 9.53
N ASP A 222 -1.87 2.00 10.28
CA ASP A 222 -0.64 2.53 9.69
C ASP A 222 0.29 1.42 9.16
N GLN A 223 0.35 0.25 9.84
CA GLN A 223 1.05 -0.91 9.32
C GLN A 223 0.46 -1.39 7.99
N LEU A 224 -0.88 -1.39 7.86
CA LEU A 224 -1.58 -1.69 6.60
C LEU A 224 -1.18 -0.72 5.48
N LEU A 225 -1.16 0.59 5.76
CA LEU A 225 -0.67 1.56 4.79
C LEU A 225 0.81 1.32 4.44
N GLY A 226 1.61 0.89 5.40
CA GLY A 226 2.99 0.45 5.19
C GLY A 226 3.10 -0.69 4.17
N PHE A 227 2.25 -1.71 4.27
CA PHE A 227 2.21 -2.81 3.30
C PHE A 227 1.72 -2.34 1.92
N ALA A 228 0.74 -1.45 1.89
CA ALA A 228 0.24 -0.85 0.64
C ALA A 228 1.32 -0.02 -0.06
N ARG A 229 2.08 0.80 0.68
CA ARG A 229 3.22 1.56 0.15
C ARG A 229 4.33 0.65 -0.38
N ALA A 230 4.57 -0.48 0.29
CA ALA A 230 5.59 -1.44 -0.09
C ALA A 230 5.28 -2.17 -1.42
N GLN A 231 4.03 -2.14 -1.90
CA GLN A 231 3.70 -2.63 -3.24
C GLN A 231 4.27 -1.72 -4.34
N GLY A 232 4.57 -0.46 -4.03
CA GLY A 232 5.07 0.54 -4.99
C GLY A 232 3.98 1.14 -5.89
N ASN A 233 4.30 2.24 -6.58
CA ASN A 233 3.36 2.96 -7.45
C ASN A 233 3.01 2.20 -8.75
N TYR A 234 3.75 1.14 -9.07
CA TYR A 234 3.49 0.22 -10.17
C TYR A 234 2.94 -1.13 -9.71
N GLY A 235 2.92 -1.36 -8.39
CA GLY A 235 2.26 -2.52 -7.82
C GLY A 235 0.77 -2.28 -7.63
N ASP A 236 0.12 -3.29 -7.09
CA ASP A 236 -1.29 -3.22 -6.73
C ASP A 236 -1.39 -3.05 -5.20
N PRO A 237 -1.58 -1.82 -4.69
CA PRO A 237 -1.68 -1.59 -3.25
C PRO A 237 -2.88 -2.31 -2.63
N THR A 238 -3.88 -2.72 -3.43
CA THR A 238 -5.06 -3.47 -2.93
C THR A 238 -4.76 -4.93 -2.58
N LYS A 239 -3.53 -5.38 -2.81
CA LYS A 239 -3.00 -6.65 -2.29
C LYS A 239 -2.57 -6.54 -0.84
N ALA A 240 -2.48 -5.32 -0.29
CA ALA A 240 -2.08 -5.12 1.08
C ALA A 240 -3.16 -5.51 2.08
N PHE A 241 -2.76 -6.22 3.12
CA PHE A 241 -3.66 -6.56 4.22
C PHE A 241 -2.96 -6.61 5.58
N VAL A 242 -3.76 -6.46 6.63
CA VAL A 242 -3.38 -6.79 8.01
C VAL A 242 -4.52 -7.61 8.61
N GLY A 243 -4.18 -8.77 9.15
CA GLY A 243 -5.11 -9.64 9.86
C GLY A 243 -4.80 -9.72 11.34
N MET A 244 -5.83 -9.97 12.15
CA MET A 244 -5.67 -10.25 13.57
C MET A 244 -6.49 -11.45 14.03
N VAL A 245 -6.05 -12.05 15.14
CA VAL A 245 -6.81 -13.06 15.90
C VAL A 245 -6.77 -12.70 17.38
N ALA A 246 -7.90 -12.84 18.08
CA ALA A 246 -8.02 -12.53 19.50
C ALA A 246 -8.55 -13.72 20.33
N PRO A 247 -8.30 -13.75 21.65
CA PRO A 247 -8.64 -14.90 22.50
C PRO A 247 -10.14 -15.20 22.61
N ASN A 248 -10.98 -14.19 22.41
CA ASN A 248 -12.43 -14.30 22.42
C ASN A 248 -13.01 -14.86 21.10
N GLY A 249 -12.14 -15.34 20.19
CA GLY A 249 -12.53 -15.90 18.90
C GLY A 249 -12.74 -14.87 17.80
N MET A 250 -12.58 -13.58 18.08
CA MET A 250 -12.60 -12.55 17.04
C MET A 250 -11.41 -12.70 16.10
N HIS A 251 -11.69 -12.75 14.80
CA HIS A 251 -10.70 -12.91 13.74
C HIS A 251 -11.11 -12.01 12.57
N TYR A 252 -10.26 -11.03 12.25
CA TYR A 252 -10.54 -10.06 11.21
C TYR A 252 -9.38 -9.92 10.23
N VAL A 253 -9.69 -9.55 9.00
CA VAL A 253 -8.72 -9.11 7.98
C VAL A 253 -9.16 -7.78 7.40
N ALA A 254 -8.27 -6.80 7.45
CA ALA A 254 -8.42 -5.53 6.78
C ALA A 254 -7.60 -5.52 5.48
N TRP A 255 -8.28 -5.40 4.35
CA TRP A 255 -7.65 -5.22 3.04
C TRP A 255 -7.63 -3.75 2.67
N PHE A 256 -6.49 -3.26 2.19
CA PHE A 256 -6.44 -1.95 1.59
C PHE A 256 -7.24 -1.94 0.28
N ASN A 257 -8.05 -0.91 0.08
CA ASN A 257 -8.91 -0.71 -1.08
C ASN A 257 -8.73 0.69 -1.70
N GLY A 258 -7.74 1.46 -1.21
CA GLY A 258 -7.39 2.76 -1.74
C GLY A 258 -6.43 2.70 -2.93
N SER A 259 -6.14 3.87 -3.48
CA SER A 259 -5.06 4.07 -4.45
C SER A 259 -3.69 4.10 -3.76
N TYR A 260 -2.61 4.04 -4.55
CA TYR A 260 -1.27 4.23 -4.01
C TYR A 260 -1.11 5.59 -3.31
N ASN A 261 -1.74 6.65 -3.84
CA ASN A 261 -1.72 7.98 -3.22
C ASN A 261 -2.42 8.00 -1.85
N ASP A 262 -3.51 7.24 -1.69
CA ASP A 262 -4.15 7.09 -0.38
C ASP A 262 -3.20 6.40 0.63
N ALA A 263 -2.37 5.46 0.18
CA ALA A 263 -1.38 4.77 1.00
C ALA A 263 -0.18 5.66 1.41
N LEU A 264 0.09 6.74 0.66
CA LEU A 264 1.14 7.70 1.00
C LEU A 264 0.82 8.55 2.24
N LYS A 265 -0.40 8.46 2.78
CA LYS A 265 -0.72 9.07 4.05
C LYS A 265 0.17 8.48 5.15
N THR A 266 0.86 9.35 5.87
CA THR A 266 1.74 9.01 6.99
C THR A 266 1.26 9.71 8.24
N PHE A 267 1.41 9.05 9.37
CA PHE A 267 1.05 9.58 10.67
C PHE A 267 2.32 9.72 11.51
N SER A 268 2.51 10.87 12.15
CA SER A 268 3.54 11.00 13.17
C SER A 268 3.17 10.19 14.41
N GLN A 269 4.12 9.95 15.32
CA GLN A 269 3.80 9.31 16.59
C GLN A 269 2.75 10.10 17.38
N THR A 270 2.81 11.44 17.35
CA THR A 270 1.81 12.31 17.99
C THR A 270 0.42 12.12 17.39
N ASP A 271 0.31 11.96 16.07
CA ASP A 271 -0.97 11.67 15.41
C ASP A 271 -1.50 10.30 15.84
N LEU A 272 -0.63 9.28 15.85
CA LEU A 272 -1.00 7.92 16.26
C LEU A 272 -1.44 7.89 17.73
N ASP A 273 -0.73 8.57 18.63
CA ASP A 273 -1.09 8.65 20.06
C ASP A 273 -2.47 9.33 20.24
N ALA A 274 -2.73 10.39 19.47
CA ALA A 274 -4.02 11.06 19.47
C ALA A 274 -5.14 10.14 18.96
N TYR A 275 -4.92 9.41 17.87
CA TYR A 275 -5.89 8.45 17.35
C TYR A 275 -6.10 7.26 18.28
N VAL A 276 -5.06 6.78 18.98
CA VAL A 276 -5.18 5.72 19.99
C VAL A 276 -6.02 6.20 21.17
N LYS A 277 -5.88 7.47 21.56
CA LYS A 277 -6.76 8.05 22.58
C LYS A 277 -8.22 8.08 22.11
N ILE A 278 -8.47 8.59 20.91
CA ILE A 278 -9.82 8.64 20.32
C ILE A 278 -10.42 7.23 20.18
N TYR A 279 -9.60 6.25 19.77
CA TYR A 279 -9.99 4.85 19.67
C TYR A 279 -10.47 4.28 21.01
N LYS A 280 -9.73 4.54 22.09
CA LYS A 280 -10.11 4.11 23.45
C LYS A 280 -11.34 4.85 23.96
N ASP A 281 -11.41 6.17 23.75
CA ASP A 281 -12.57 6.97 24.14
C ASP A 281 -13.84 6.48 23.40
N THR A 282 -13.73 6.16 22.10
CA THR A 282 -14.84 5.62 21.30
C THR A 282 -15.28 4.23 21.78
N GLU A 283 -14.33 3.37 22.16
CA GLU A 283 -14.64 2.06 22.73
C GLU A 283 -15.38 2.21 24.07
N SER A 284 -14.93 3.11 24.93
CA SER A 284 -15.59 3.44 26.20
C SER A 284 -17.00 3.99 25.97
N ASP A 285 -17.21 4.85 24.98
CA ASP A 285 -18.53 5.39 24.65
C ASP A 285 -19.46 4.28 24.14
N LEU A 286 -18.97 3.40 23.26
CA LEU A 286 -19.75 2.27 22.73
C LEU A 286 -20.16 1.28 23.83
N THR A 287 -19.32 1.11 24.84
CA THR A 287 -19.54 0.21 25.98
C THR A 287 -20.23 0.88 27.18
N ASP A 288 -20.65 2.15 27.05
CA ASP A 288 -21.50 2.80 28.05
C ASP A 288 -22.93 2.23 27.99
N GLU A 289 -23.25 1.34 28.94
CA GLU A 289 -24.56 0.70 29.07
C GLU A 289 -25.70 1.73 29.20
N SER A 290 -25.44 2.87 29.86
CA SER A 290 -26.47 3.90 30.07
C SER A 290 -26.87 4.60 28.78
N GLN A 291 -25.96 4.64 27.80
CA GLN A 291 -26.18 5.27 26.49
C GLN A 291 -26.62 4.27 25.42
N ASN A 292 -25.97 3.10 25.38
CA ASN A 292 -26.10 2.15 24.26
C ASN A 292 -26.79 0.84 24.65
N GLY A 293 -27.10 0.65 25.94
CA GLY A 293 -27.56 -0.63 26.47
C GLY A 293 -26.58 -1.76 26.12
N MET A 294 -27.12 -2.92 25.74
CA MET A 294 -26.33 -4.08 25.34
C MET A 294 -26.01 -4.13 23.84
N THR A 295 -26.27 -3.07 23.08
CA THR A 295 -26.16 -3.10 21.60
C THR A 295 -24.75 -3.45 21.13
N TYR A 296 -23.73 -2.87 21.75
CA TYR A 296 -22.32 -3.03 21.38
C TYR A 296 -21.53 -3.90 22.38
N MET A 297 -22.22 -4.55 23.32
CA MET A 297 -21.60 -5.38 24.34
C MET A 297 -22.20 -6.79 24.40
N ASN A 298 -21.44 -7.71 24.96
CA ASN A 298 -21.91 -9.02 25.39
C ASN A 298 -22.42 -8.93 26.85
N GLY A 299 -23.13 -9.96 27.31
CA GLY A 299 -23.66 -10.03 28.67
C GLY A 299 -22.62 -9.97 29.80
N ASP A 300 -21.34 -10.18 29.49
CA ASP A 300 -20.21 -10.06 30.42
C ASP A 300 -19.58 -8.65 30.44
N GLY A 301 -20.14 -7.70 29.69
CA GLY A 301 -19.65 -6.33 29.57
C GLY A 301 -18.54 -6.15 28.54
N SER A 302 -18.05 -7.21 27.90
CA SER A 302 -17.05 -7.09 26.83
C SER A 302 -17.66 -6.52 25.55
N ILE A 303 -16.90 -5.72 24.79
CA ILE A 303 -17.34 -5.24 23.48
C ILE A 303 -17.60 -6.41 22.52
N ASN A 304 -18.75 -6.39 21.84
CA ASN A 304 -19.15 -7.43 20.90
C ASN A 304 -18.68 -7.14 19.46
N ASN A 305 -18.92 -8.06 18.52
CA ASN A 305 -18.52 -7.89 17.11
C ASN A 305 -19.06 -6.60 16.49
N LEU A 306 -20.32 -6.25 16.75
CA LEU A 306 -20.93 -5.03 16.22
C LEU A 306 -20.23 -3.77 16.77
N GLY A 307 -19.87 -3.78 18.05
CA GLY A 307 -19.13 -2.72 18.70
C GLY A 307 -17.74 -2.52 18.10
N VAL A 308 -16.95 -3.59 18.00
CA VAL A 308 -15.58 -3.48 17.44
C VAL A 308 -15.57 -3.11 15.96
N GLU A 309 -16.53 -3.60 15.18
CA GLU A 309 -16.67 -3.23 13.76
C GLU A 309 -16.98 -1.74 13.62
N LYS A 310 -17.89 -1.22 14.46
CA LYS A 310 -18.20 0.22 14.47
C LYS A 310 -17.00 1.05 14.87
N LEU A 311 -16.29 0.64 15.93
CA LEU A 311 -15.05 1.26 16.38
C LEU A 311 -14.01 1.33 15.25
N PHE A 312 -13.82 0.25 14.51
CA PHE A 312 -12.88 0.22 13.39
C PHE A 312 -13.24 1.21 12.28
N PHE A 313 -14.51 1.28 11.86
CA PHE A 313 -14.91 2.22 10.82
C PHE A 313 -14.85 3.69 11.26
N GLU A 314 -15.18 4.00 12.51
CA GLU A 314 -14.97 5.36 13.04
C GLU A 314 -13.48 5.70 13.14
N THR A 315 -12.63 4.72 13.46
CA THR A 315 -11.16 4.88 13.43
C THR A 315 -10.67 5.25 12.04
N LEU A 316 -11.08 4.50 11.01
CA LEU A 316 -10.74 4.81 9.63
C LEU A 316 -11.23 6.20 9.24
N LYS A 317 -12.44 6.60 9.65
CA LYS A 317 -12.98 7.94 9.37
C LYS A 317 -12.14 9.03 10.04
N ASN A 318 -11.79 8.88 11.32
CA ASN A 318 -10.93 9.82 12.05
C ASN A 318 -9.52 9.93 11.45
N MET A 319 -9.00 8.82 10.94
CA MET A 319 -7.73 8.78 10.21
C MET A 319 -7.86 9.25 8.74
N GLY A 320 -9.05 9.63 8.27
CA GLY A 320 -9.32 10.07 6.89
C GLY A 320 -9.09 8.99 5.83
N LEU A 321 -9.43 7.75 6.17
CA LEU A 321 -9.33 6.53 5.36
C LEU A 321 -10.70 5.86 5.14
N ALA A 322 -11.80 6.60 5.36
CA ALA A 322 -13.15 6.10 5.11
C ALA A 322 -13.29 5.59 3.66
N GLY A 323 -13.79 4.37 3.50
CA GLY A 323 -13.95 3.70 2.19
C GLY A 323 -12.64 3.24 1.54
N LYS A 324 -11.48 3.37 2.20
CA LYS A 324 -10.17 2.96 1.68
C LYS A 324 -9.69 1.62 2.23
N VAL A 325 -10.47 0.99 3.10
CA VAL A 325 -10.14 -0.30 3.71
C VAL A 325 -11.42 -1.14 3.77
N ASN A 326 -11.33 -2.39 3.32
CA ASN A 326 -12.39 -3.38 3.42
C ASN A 326 -12.13 -4.26 4.64
N LEU A 327 -13.12 -4.40 5.52
CA LEU A 327 -13.03 -5.26 6.70
C LEU A 327 -13.78 -6.58 6.44
N GLN A 328 -13.14 -7.68 6.82
CA GLN A 328 -13.74 -9.01 6.76
C GLN A 328 -13.62 -9.69 8.11
N ARG A 329 -14.71 -10.32 8.55
CA ARG A 329 -14.77 -11.16 9.74
C ARG A 329 -14.66 -12.63 9.34
N ILE A 330 -13.87 -13.37 10.07
CA ILE A 330 -13.71 -14.80 9.91
C ILE A 330 -14.40 -15.48 11.10
N GLU A 331 -15.37 -16.33 10.80
CA GLU A 331 -16.08 -17.13 11.78
C GLU A 331 -15.66 -18.58 11.59
N SER A 332 -14.96 -19.13 12.59
CA SER A 332 -14.65 -20.56 12.62
C SER A 332 -15.88 -21.34 13.09
N SER A 333 -16.22 -22.43 12.39
CA SER A 333 -17.16 -23.43 12.90
C SER A 333 -16.40 -24.72 13.22
N ASP A 334 -16.78 -25.41 14.29
CA ASP A 334 -16.06 -26.56 14.86
C ASP A 334 -15.90 -27.78 13.91
N SER A 335 -16.44 -27.73 12.68
CA SER A 335 -16.39 -28.87 11.75
C SER A 335 -16.48 -28.55 10.26
N VAL A 336 -16.62 -27.28 9.86
CA VAL A 336 -16.71 -26.87 8.43
C VAL A 336 -15.93 -25.58 8.25
N LYS A 337 -15.12 -25.54 7.18
CA LYS A 337 -14.28 -24.42 6.67
C LYS A 337 -14.67 -23.04 7.22
N ASP A 338 -13.67 -22.26 7.62
CA ASP A 338 -13.82 -20.88 8.07
C ASP A 338 -14.76 -20.08 7.13
N PHE A 339 -15.80 -19.47 7.71
CA PHE A 339 -16.74 -18.62 6.99
C PHE A 339 -16.23 -17.19 6.98
N VAL A 340 -16.19 -16.58 5.81
CA VAL A 340 -15.79 -15.17 5.67
C VAL A 340 -17.04 -14.32 5.49
N LYS A 341 -17.13 -13.23 6.24
CA LYS A 341 -18.16 -12.20 6.10
C LYS A 341 -17.53 -10.87 5.71
N ASN A 342 -18.09 -10.21 4.71
CA ASN A 342 -17.77 -8.81 4.43
C ASN A 342 -18.54 -7.92 5.41
N ILE A 343 -17.84 -6.96 6.00
CA ILE A 343 -18.45 -5.98 6.90
C ILE A 343 -18.55 -4.64 6.15
N SER A 344 -19.75 -4.06 6.13
CA SER A 344 -20.06 -2.78 5.48
C SER A 344 -20.91 -1.90 6.40
N LEU A 345 -20.92 -0.59 6.16
CA LEU A 345 -21.82 0.32 6.85
C LEU A 345 -23.15 0.46 6.10
N ASP A 346 -24.26 0.46 6.84
CA ASP A 346 -25.57 0.83 6.31
C ASP A 346 -25.75 2.36 6.19
N ASN A 347 -26.94 2.80 5.79
CA ASN A 347 -27.26 4.23 5.66
C ASN A 347 -27.32 5.00 6.99
N LYS A 348 -27.23 4.31 8.13
CA LYS A 348 -27.16 4.87 9.48
C LYS A 348 -25.76 4.75 10.08
N ASN A 349 -24.75 4.42 9.27
CA ASN A 349 -23.38 4.14 9.69
C ASN A 349 -23.30 3.01 10.74
N GLN A 350 -24.18 2.01 10.65
CA GLN A 350 -24.11 0.80 11.47
C GLN A 350 -23.44 -0.33 10.69
N PRO A 351 -22.53 -1.10 11.31
CA PRO A 351 -21.95 -2.26 10.66
C PRO A 351 -23.02 -3.31 10.35
N THR A 352 -22.89 -3.89 9.17
CA THR A 352 -23.70 -4.97 8.65
C THR A 352 -22.77 -6.02 8.08
N SER A 353 -23.07 -7.29 8.33
CA SER A 353 -22.26 -8.39 7.84
C SER A 353 -22.99 -9.14 6.73
N THR A 354 -22.31 -9.41 5.62
CA THR A 354 -22.83 -10.23 4.51
C THR A 354 -21.92 -11.43 4.30
N ASN A 355 -22.51 -12.62 4.10
CA ASN A 355 -21.72 -13.83 3.85
C ASN A 355 -20.99 -13.73 2.51
N CYS A 356 -19.72 -14.10 2.50
CA CYS A 356 -18.99 -14.28 1.25
C CYS A 356 -19.49 -15.55 0.53
N PRO A 357 -19.89 -15.44 -0.76
CA PRO A 357 -20.47 -16.53 -1.54
C PRO A 357 -19.56 -17.75 -1.64
#